data_AF-A0A6C0LLC3-F1
#
_entry.id   AF-A0A6C0LLC3-F1
#
_cell.length_a   1.000
_cell.length_b   1.000
_cell.length_c   1.000
_cell.angle_alpha   90.00
_cell.angle_beta   90.00
_cell.angle_gamma   90.00
#
_symmetry.space_group_name_H-M   'P 1'
#
loop_
_entity.id
_entity.type
_entity.pdbx_description
1 polymer ?
#
loop_
_entity_poly.entity_id
_entity_poly.type
_entity_poly.pdbx_seq_one_letter_code
_entity_poly.pdbx_strand_id
1 'polypeptide(L)'
;MRMDADNKQRIKATMAFGLEFYKVLMGTFLTAFVPRVCDDSVCTVTENIYDDELFHRVAISFNAFSFLTFLAFYYSEISREEWCIKYLDIDPDKANENLDDEIEEYPEFKQQMARLNKNYATSTKVCGAVQLVNIGMSIADISSHWAGAATLTPLLSYVLLIFMKLSQAYSVSSIAVKDERAFSAFLSGPKTYNTIDEDHTHENRVEELTEDSALNAEEAQIKVEEVDVEIKTSM
;
A
#
# COMPACT_ATOMS: atom_id res chain seq x y z
N MET A 1 -2.13 -16.18 -34.74
CA MET A 1 -2.18 -15.97 -33.27
C MET A 1 -2.64 -14.54 -33.02
N ARG A 2 -3.92 -14.35 -32.65
CA ARG A 2 -4.42 -13.04 -32.18
C ARG A 2 -3.88 -12.86 -30.77
N MET A 3 -3.09 -11.81 -30.57
CA MET A 3 -2.62 -11.44 -29.25
C MET A 3 -3.83 -10.94 -28.45
N ASP A 4 -4.35 -11.81 -27.59
CA ASP A 4 -5.57 -11.61 -26.80
C ASP A 4 -5.51 -10.33 -25.96
N ALA A 5 -6.65 -9.69 -25.75
CA ALA A 5 -6.73 -8.43 -24.98
C ALA A 5 -6.08 -8.57 -23.59
N ASP A 6 -6.20 -9.75 -22.99
CA ASP A 6 -5.61 -10.13 -21.70
C ASP A 6 -4.08 -10.15 -21.73
N ASN A 7 -3.47 -10.63 -22.80
CA ASN A 7 -2.01 -10.60 -22.95
C ASN A 7 -1.50 -9.17 -23.07
N LYS A 8 -2.26 -8.27 -23.71
CA LYS A 8 -1.92 -6.85 -23.77
C LYS A 8 -2.05 -6.17 -22.40
N GLN A 9 -3.08 -6.51 -21.63
CA GLN A 9 -3.27 -5.96 -20.28
C GLN A 9 -2.19 -6.45 -19.31
N ARG A 10 -1.86 -7.75 -19.32
CA ARG A 10 -0.76 -8.32 -18.51
C ARG A 10 0.60 -7.70 -18.82
N ILE A 11 0.91 -7.49 -20.10
CA ILE A 11 2.16 -6.83 -20.52
C ILE A 11 2.19 -5.37 -20.02
N LYS A 12 1.09 -4.62 -20.16
CA LYS A 12 1.01 -3.23 -19.66
C LYS A 12 1.20 -3.16 -18.15
N ALA A 13 0.53 -4.04 -17.39
CA ALA A 13 0.68 -4.10 -15.93
C ALA A 13 2.11 -4.45 -15.52
N THR A 14 2.73 -5.44 -16.17
CA THR A 14 4.12 -5.84 -15.91
C THR A 14 5.10 -4.70 -16.21
N MET A 15 4.91 -3.98 -17.32
CA MET A 15 5.73 -2.81 -17.66
C MET A 15 5.55 -1.67 -16.67
N ALA A 16 4.30 -1.39 -16.25
CA ALA A 16 4.02 -0.36 -15.26
C ALA A 16 4.69 -0.68 -13.91
N PHE A 17 4.57 -1.92 -13.44
CA PHE A 17 5.25 -2.38 -12.22
C PHE A 17 6.78 -2.30 -12.35
N GLY A 18 7.34 -2.72 -13.48
CA GLY A 18 8.78 -2.63 -13.74
C GLY A 18 9.29 -1.18 -13.73
N LEU A 19 8.51 -0.24 -14.25
CA LEU A 19 8.83 1.19 -14.19
C LEU A 19 8.78 1.73 -12.75
N GLU A 20 7.77 1.36 -11.95
CA GLU A 20 7.70 1.75 -10.54
C GLU A 20 8.85 1.17 -9.72
N PHE A 21 9.26 -0.07 -10.00
CA PHE A 21 10.43 -0.69 -9.37
C PHE A 21 11.73 0.04 -9.75
N TYR A 22 11.91 0.36 -11.04
CA TYR A 22 13.08 1.11 -11.51
C TYR A 22 13.19 2.49 -10.82
N LYS A 23 12.07 3.21 -10.68
CA LYS A 23 12.05 4.52 -10.00
C LYS A 23 12.55 4.42 -8.56
N VAL A 24 12.08 3.41 -7.83
CA VAL A 24 12.48 3.17 -6.44
C VAL A 24 13.95 2.78 -6.37
N LEU A 25 14.39 1.82 -7.20
CA LEU A 25 15.78 1.36 -7.20
C LEU A 25 16.77 2.50 -7.45
N MET A 26 16.55 3.31 -8.49
CA MET A 26 17.44 4.43 -8.80
C MET A 26 17.34 5.55 -7.75
N GLY A 27 16.17 5.75 -7.18
CA GLY A 27 15.90 6.79 -6.20
C GLY A 27 16.35 6.48 -4.76
N THR A 28 16.50 5.20 -4.40
CA THR A 28 17.02 4.79 -3.09
C THR A 28 18.54 4.67 -3.12
N PHE A 29 19.13 4.17 -4.21
CA PHE A 29 20.57 3.96 -4.38
C PHE A 29 21.27 5.14 -5.05
N LEU A 30 21.08 6.34 -4.50
CA LEU A 30 21.68 7.56 -5.03
C LEU A 30 23.21 7.50 -5.03
N THR A 31 23.86 6.98 -3.99
CA THR A 31 25.34 6.95 -3.93
C THR A 31 25.95 6.00 -4.97
N ALA A 32 25.23 4.94 -5.34
CA ALA A 32 25.68 4.00 -6.35
C ALA A 32 25.48 4.54 -7.78
N PHE A 33 24.29 5.09 -8.06
CA PHE A 33 23.89 5.42 -9.43
C PHE A 33 24.12 6.88 -9.84
N VAL A 34 24.31 7.79 -8.89
CA VAL A 34 24.65 9.19 -9.23
C VAL A 34 26.15 9.27 -9.54
N PRO A 35 26.55 9.75 -10.72
CA PRO A 35 27.95 9.85 -11.08
C PRO A 35 28.73 10.78 -10.13
N ARG A 36 29.91 10.33 -9.71
CA ARG A 36 30.90 11.10 -8.93
C ARG A 36 32.17 11.31 -9.76
N VAL A 37 33.03 12.23 -9.35
CA VAL A 37 34.37 12.38 -9.92
C VAL A 37 35.36 11.48 -9.18
N CYS A 38 36.12 10.70 -9.93
CA CYS A 38 37.25 9.89 -9.47
C CYS A 38 38.50 10.44 -10.14
N ASP A 39 39.57 10.72 -9.41
CA ASP A 39 40.81 11.33 -9.93
C ASP A 39 40.54 12.41 -11.01
N ASP A 40 40.66 12.06 -12.30
CA ASP A 40 40.44 12.95 -13.46
C ASP A 40 39.24 12.57 -14.36
N SER A 41 38.41 11.62 -13.95
CA SER A 41 37.30 11.09 -14.77
C SER A 41 36.03 10.81 -13.96
N VAL A 42 34.94 10.47 -14.65
CA VAL A 42 33.70 10.07 -13.97
C VAL A 42 33.83 8.62 -13.53
N CYS A 43 33.54 8.36 -12.25
CA CYS A 43 33.57 7.01 -11.69
C CYS A 43 32.63 6.06 -12.47
N THR A 44 33.06 4.84 -12.68
CA THR A 44 32.17 3.74 -13.05
C THR A 44 31.22 3.41 -11.89
N VAL A 45 30.11 2.73 -12.16
CA VAL A 45 29.16 2.30 -11.11
C VAL A 45 29.85 1.42 -10.07
N THR A 46 30.78 0.56 -10.49
CA THR A 46 31.54 -0.29 -9.58
C THR A 46 32.43 0.53 -8.65
N GLU A 47 33.17 1.51 -9.16
CA GLU A 47 33.98 2.41 -8.34
C GLU A 47 33.11 3.24 -7.40
N ASN A 48 31.93 3.65 -7.87
CA ASN A 48 30.94 4.32 -7.03
C ASN A 48 30.44 3.46 -5.86
N ILE A 49 30.37 2.14 -6.01
CA ILE A 49 29.84 1.22 -4.98
C ILE A 49 30.94 0.78 -4.01
N TYR A 50 32.17 0.57 -4.50
CA TYR A 50 33.28 0.02 -3.75
C TYR A 50 34.29 1.09 -3.30
N ASP A 51 33.78 2.21 -2.83
CA ASP A 51 34.58 3.26 -2.21
C ASP A 51 34.83 2.94 -0.73
N ASP A 52 36.10 3.03 -0.33
CA ASP A 52 36.59 2.63 0.99
C ASP A 52 36.35 3.69 2.08
N GLU A 53 35.87 4.88 1.70
CA GLU A 53 35.55 5.93 2.65
C GLU A 53 34.44 5.48 3.64
N LEU A 54 34.69 5.69 4.94
CA LEU A 54 33.78 5.26 6.00
C LEU A 54 32.38 5.86 5.82
N PHE A 55 32.30 7.16 5.49
CA PHE A 55 31.03 7.84 5.30
C PHE A 55 30.27 7.27 4.10
N HIS A 56 30.96 7.03 2.99
CA HIS A 56 30.37 6.41 1.81
C HIS A 56 29.79 5.02 2.10
N ARG A 57 30.52 4.17 2.83
CA ARG A 57 30.05 2.83 3.23
C ARG A 57 28.79 2.89 4.09
N VAL A 58 28.70 3.87 4.99
CA VAL A 58 27.50 4.12 5.79
C VAL A 58 26.35 4.59 4.90
N ALA A 59 26.60 5.52 3.99
CA ALA A 59 25.59 6.07 3.09
C ALA A 59 25.01 5.01 2.13
N ILE A 60 25.85 4.18 1.51
CA ILE A 60 25.37 3.09 0.64
C ILE A 60 24.65 1.99 1.42
N SER A 61 25.07 1.71 2.66
CA SER A 61 24.34 0.80 3.55
C SER A 61 22.96 1.37 3.90
N PHE A 62 22.86 2.68 4.13
CA PHE A 62 21.58 3.35 4.36
C PHE A 62 20.72 3.39 3.09
N ASN A 63 21.30 3.51 1.90
CA ASN A 63 20.61 3.33 0.61
C ASN A 63 19.97 1.92 0.50
N ALA A 64 20.67 0.87 0.92
CA ALA A 64 20.10 -0.48 0.94
C ALA A 64 18.97 -0.61 1.97
N PHE A 65 19.16 -0.08 3.19
CA PHE A 65 18.11 -0.04 4.21
C PHE A 65 16.87 0.70 3.73
N SER A 66 17.06 1.87 3.11
CA SER A 66 15.98 2.72 2.62
C SER A 66 15.20 2.03 1.48
N PHE A 67 15.89 1.31 0.60
CA PHE A 67 15.26 0.42 -0.38
C PHE A 67 14.39 -0.66 0.27
N LEU A 68 14.87 -1.32 1.33
CA LEU A 68 14.07 -2.31 2.06
C LEU A 68 12.82 -1.70 2.69
N THR A 69 12.90 -0.47 3.21
CA THR A 69 11.72 0.23 3.73
C THR A 69 10.69 0.54 2.63
N PHE A 70 11.15 0.81 1.41
CA PHE A 70 10.28 0.97 0.25
C PHE A 70 9.59 -0.34 -0.15
N LEU A 71 10.29 -1.48 -0.07
CA LEU A 71 9.68 -2.80 -0.30
C LEU A 71 8.61 -3.12 0.77
N ALA A 72 8.86 -2.81 2.04
CA ALA A 72 7.87 -2.98 3.11
C ALA A 72 6.62 -2.08 2.90
N PHE A 73 6.83 -0.86 2.39
CA PHE A 73 5.75 0.02 1.96
C PHE A 73 4.95 -0.57 0.79
N TYR A 74 5.60 -1.12 -0.23
CA TYR A 74 4.92 -1.81 -1.34
C TYR A 74 4.14 -3.03 -0.89
N TYR A 75 4.67 -3.79 0.07
CA TYR A 75 3.92 -4.89 0.67
C TYR A 75 2.61 -4.42 1.31
N SER A 76 2.63 -3.29 2.04
CA SER A 76 1.44 -2.69 2.63
C SER A 76 0.46 -2.18 1.55
N GLU A 77 0.98 -1.65 0.44
CA GLU A 77 0.19 -1.20 -0.71
C GLU A 77 -0.53 -2.38 -1.39
N ILE A 78 0.18 -3.48 -1.63
CA ILE A 78 -0.37 -4.70 -2.25
C ILE A 78 -1.39 -5.37 -1.33
N SER A 79 -1.10 -5.49 -0.03
CA SER A 79 -2.02 -6.11 0.93
C SER A 79 -3.35 -5.37 1.01
N ARG A 80 -3.32 -4.03 0.89
CA ARG A 80 -4.54 -3.21 0.82
C ARG A 80 -5.30 -3.48 -0.48
N GLU A 81 -4.58 -3.49 -1.61
CA GLU A 81 -5.20 -3.70 -2.93
C GLU A 81 -5.85 -5.09 -3.04
N GLU A 82 -5.18 -6.14 -2.57
CA GLU A 82 -5.71 -7.51 -2.57
C GLU A 82 -7.00 -7.62 -1.75
N TRP A 83 -7.05 -6.94 -0.60
CA TRP A 83 -8.27 -6.88 0.20
C TRP A 83 -9.40 -6.13 -0.52
N CYS A 84 -9.11 -4.96 -1.12
CA CYS A 84 -10.12 -4.22 -1.86
C CYS A 84 -10.68 -5.02 -3.05
N ILE A 85 -9.82 -5.69 -3.82
CA ILE A 85 -10.24 -6.54 -4.94
C ILE A 85 -11.08 -7.73 -4.47
N LYS A 86 -10.77 -8.27 -3.28
CA LYS A 86 -11.47 -9.45 -2.77
C LYS A 86 -12.86 -9.12 -2.23
N TYR A 87 -13.02 -8.00 -1.53
CA TYR A 87 -14.24 -7.72 -0.76
C TYR A 87 -15.12 -6.62 -1.35
N LEU A 88 -14.61 -5.85 -2.32
CA LEU A 88 -15.31 -4.71 -2.89
C LEU A 88 -15.37 -4.82 -4.41
N ASP A 89 -16.42 -4.25 -5.00
CA ASP A 89 -16.61 -4.16 -6.45
C ASP A 89 -16.89 -2.71 -6.90
N ILE A 90 -16.86 -2.51 -8.22
CA ILE A 90 -17.17 -1.25 -8.89
C ILE A 90 -18.45 -1.45 -9.73
N ASP A 91 -19.57 -0.97 -9.21
CA ASP A 91 -20.87 -0.97 -9.87
C ASP A 91 -21.13 0.38 -10.57
N PRO A 92 -21.20 0.43 -11.92
CA PRO A 92 -21.48 1.67 -12.65
C PRO A 92 -22.85 2.30 -12.37
N ASP A 93 -23.80 1.53 -11.82
CA ASP A 93 -25.17 1.98 -11.56
C ASP A 93 -25.31 2.61 -10.15
N LYS A 94 -24.29 2.44 -9.28
CA LYS A 94 -24.24 3.02 -7.93
C LYS A 94 -23.40 4.30 -7.90
N ALA A 95 -23.74 5.23 -7.00
CA ALA A 95 -22.93 6.42 -6.78
C ALA A 95 -21.54 6.05 -6.23
N ASN A 96 -20.50 6.85 -6.53
CA ASN A 96 -19.13 6.58 -6.04
C ASN A 96 -19.01 6.57 -4.50
N GLU A 97 -19.95 7.21 -3.81
CA GLU A 97 -19.99 7.32 -2.35
C GLU A 97 -20.90 6.26 -1.71
N ASN A 98 -21.53 5.39 -2.51
CA ASN A 98 -22.46 4.38 -2.02
C ASN A 98 -21.82 3.45 -0.97
N LEU A 99 -20.54 3.12 -1.13
CA LEU A 99 -19.81 2.29 -0.18
C LEU A 99 -19.72 2.92 1.23
N ASP A 100 -19.75 4.26 1.33
CA ASP A 100 -19.66 4.95 2.61
C ASP A 100 -20.85 4.60 3.52
N ASP A 101 -22.04 4.39 2.93
CA ASP A 101 -23.25 3.98 3.64
C ASP A 101 -23.39 2.44 3.68
N GLU A 102 -23.16 1.75 2.57
CA GLU A 102 -23.36 0.30 2.45
C GLU A 102 -22.43 -0.49 3.38
N ILE A 103 -21.21 -0.01 3.62
CA ILE A 103 -20.24 -0.69 4.50
C ILE A 103 -20.64 -0.66 5.97
N GLU A 104 -21.55 0.22 6.39
CA GLU A 104 -22.06 0.27 7.77
C GLU A 104 -22.85 -0.99 8.13
N GLU A 105 -23.43 -1.67 7.14
CA GLU A 105 -24.08 -2.98 7.31
C GLU A 105 -23.06 -4.11 7.52
N TYR A 106 -21.76 -3.86 7.31
CA TYR A 106 -20.67 -4.84 7.39
C TYR A 106 -19.55 -4.37 8.34
N PRO A 107 -19.79 -4.36 9.66
CA PRO A 107 -18.86 -3.80 10.64
C PRO A 107 -17.47 -4.45 10.62
N GLU A 108 -17.39 -5.74 10.29
CA GLU A 108 -16.11 -6.44 10.14
C GLU A 108 -15.29 -5.90 8.97
N PHE A 109 -15.90 -5.73 7.80
CA PHE A 109 -15.24 -5.21 6.61
C PHE A 109 -14.80 -3.77 6.82
N LYS A 110 -15.63 -2.95 7.47
CA LYS A 110 -15.28 -1.58 7.86
C LYS A 110 -14.04 -1.55 8.76
N GLN A 111 -13.99 -2.41 9.79
CA GLN A 111 -12.85 -2.47 10.69
C GLN A 111 -11.56 -2.93 9.99
N GLN A 112 -11.65 -3.93 9.11
CA GLN A 112 -10.52 -4.43 8.34
C GLN A 112 -9.98 -3.35 7.39
N MET A 113 -10.86 -2.67 6.65
CA MET A 113 -10.50 -1.56 5.77
C MET A 113 -9.81 -0.43 6.53
N ALA A 114 -10.38 0.01 7.66
CA ALA A 114 -9.80 1.07 8.48
C ALA A 114 -8.39 0.70 8.98
N ARG A 115 -8.17 -0.56 9.38
CA ARG A 115 -6.86 -1.07 9.79
C ARG A 115 -5.86 -1.03 8.64
N LEU A 116 -6.25 -1.50 7.45
CA LEU A 116 -5.40 -1.50 6.26
C LEU A 116 -5.04 -0.07 5.82
N ASN A 117 -6.01 0.85 5.82
CA ASN A 117 -5.79 2.26 5.50
C ASN A 117 -4.84 2.92 6.49
N LYS A 118 -5.01 2.67 7.80
CA LYS A 118 -4.11 3.20 8.84
C LYS A 118 -2.69 2.63 8.72
N ASN A 119 -2.55 1.34 8.43
CA ASN A 119 -1.26 0.70 8.21
C ASN A 119 -0.56 1.30 6.98
N TYR A 120 -1.27 1.45 5.87
CA TYR A 120 -0.77 2.08 4.65
C TYR A 120 -0.31 3.53 4.93
N ALA A 121 -1.12 4.35 5.59
CA ALA A 121 -0.77 5.72 5.93
C ALA A 121 0.46 5.81 6.86
N THR A 122 0.55 4.91 7.84
CA THR A 122 1.72 4.84 8.74
C THR A 122 2.97 4.43 7.95
N SER A 123 2.87 3.42 7.10
CA SER A 123 3.98 2.96 6.26
C SER A 123 4.44 4.04 5.29
N THR A 124 3.53 4.81 4.69
CA THR A 124 3.86 5.94 3.81
C THR A 124 4.65 7.02 4.55
N LYS A 125 4.23 7.39 5.77
CA LYS A 125 4.92 8.40 6.58
C LYS A 125 6.31 7.94 7.02
N VAL A 126 6.44 6.68 7.47
CA VAL A 126 7.72 6.10 7.87
C VAL A 126 8.67 6.01 6.68
N CYS A 127 8.21 5.47 5.54
CA CYS A 127 8.99 5.42 4.30
C CYS A 127 9.43 6.82 3.88
N GLY A 128 8.52 7.80 3.87
CA GLY A 128 8.85 9.18 3.54
C GLY A 128 9.93 9.79 4.44
N ALA A 129 9.84 9.57 5.75
CA ALA A 129 10.87 10.05 6.70
C ALA A 129 12.23 9.40 6.45
N VAL A 130 12.27 8.08 6.22
CA VAL A 130 13.51 7.35 5.89
C VAL A 130 14.11 7.87 4.57
N GLN A 131 13.28 8.14 3.56
CA GLN A 131 13.75 8.66 2.28
C GLN A 131 14.31 10.08 2.36
N LEU A 132 13.77 10.94 3.22
CA LEU A 132 14.35 12.25 3.46
C LEU A 132 15.76 12.14 4.05
N VAL A 133 15.96 11.25 5.02
CA VAL A 133 17.29 10.98 5.59
C VAL A 133 18.21 10.37 4.54
N ASN A 134 17.71 9.44 3.71
CA ASN A 134 18.47 8.80 2.65
C ASN A 134 19.00 9.81 1.63
N ILE A 135 18.12 10.69 1.15
CA ILE A 135 18.46 11.76 0.21
C ILE A 135 19.49 12.70 0.84
N GLY A 136 19.29 13.13 2.08
CA GLY A 136 20.23 14.01 2.78
C GLY A 136 21.62 13.41 2.95
N MET A 137 21.68 12.14 3.37
CA MET A 137 22.94 11.41 3.55
C MET A 137 23.66 11.19 2.22
N SER A 138 22.93 10.80 1.17
CA SER A 138 23.50 10.63 -0.17
C SER A 138 23.99 11.95 -0.77
N ILE A 139 23.26 13.04 -0.61
CA ILE A 139 23.72 14.36 -1.09
C ILE A 139 25.01 14.77 -0.37
N ALA A 140 25.08 14.57 0.95
CA ALA A 140 26.29 14.87 1.71
C ALA A 140 27.48 14.05 1.19
N ASP A 141 27.27 12.76 0.91
CA ASP A 141 28.32 11.86 0.40
C ASP A 141 28.80 12.29 -0.99
N ILE A 142 27.86 12.48 -1.91
CA ILE A 142 28.12 12.86 -3.30
C ILE A 142 28.77 14.26 -3.41
N SER A 143 28.50 15.17 -2.46
CA SER A 143 29.00 16.55 -2.50
C SER A 143 30.52 16.66 -2.43
N SER A 144 31.19 15.66 -1.84
CA SER A 144 32.65 15.58 -1.74
C SER A 144 33.32 15.38 -3.10
N HIS A 145 32.64 14.71 -4.03
CA HIS A 145 33.17 14.29 -5.33
C HIS A 145 32.23 14.71 -6.47
N TRP A 146 31.94 16.01 -6.55
CA TRP A 146 30.97 16.58 -7.49
C TRP A 146 31.48 16.65 -8.94
N ALA A 147 30.87 15.89 -9.86
CA ALA A 147 31.22 15.87 -11.29
C ALA A 147 30.40 16.88 -12.14
N GLY A 148 29.89 17.95 -11.51
CA GLY A 148 29.14 18.99 -12.22
C GLY A 148 27.78 18.51 -12.73
N ALA A 149 27.48 18.77 -14.00
CA ALA A 149 26.18 18.45 -14.61
C ALA A 149 25.90 16.93 -14.67
N ALA A 150 26.95 16.11 -14.75
CA ALA A 150 26.85 14.65 -14.74
C ALA A 150 26.30 14.11 -13.42
N THR A 151 26.59 14.79 -12.30
CA THR A 151 26.05 14.48 -10.96
C THR A 151 24.67 15.11 -10.77
N LEU A 152 24.53 16.39 -11.11
CA LEU A 152 23.32 17.18 -10.82
C LEU A 152 22.07 16.62 -11.51
N THR A 153 22.18 16.26 -12.78
CA THR A 153 21.01 15.88 -13.60
C THR A 153 20.40 14.56 -13.12
N PRO A 154 21.18 13.47 -12.91
CA PRO A 154 20.65 12.24 -12.35
C PRO A 154 20.15 12.41 -10.92
N LEU A 155 20.87 13.15 -10.08
CA LEU A 155 20.47 13.40 -8.69
C LEU A 155 19.07 14.04 -8.61
N LEU A 156 18.86 15.14 -9.33
CA LEU A 156 17.56 15.82 -9.36
C LEU A 156 16.47 14.90 -9.92
N SER A 157 16.78 14.16 -10.97
CA SER A 157 15.82 13.25 -11.61
C SER A 157 15.39 12.14 -10.66
N TYR A 158 16.33 11.48 -9.99
CA TYR A 158 16.05 10.38 -9.08
C TYR A 158 15.33 10.84 -7.80
N VAL A 159 15.72 11.98 -7.25
CA VAL A 159 15.00 12.61 -6.12
C VAL A 159 13.57 12.94 -6.52
N LEU A 160 13.35 13.48 -7.72
CA LEU A 160 12.02 13.80 -8.22
C LEU A 160 11.15 12.55 -8.38
N LEU A 161 11.70 11.43 -8.86
CA LEU A 161 10.97 10.17 -8.98
C LEU A 161 10.45 9.67 -7.62
N ILE A 162 11.29 9.72 -6.58
CA ILE A 162 10.88 9.36 -5.21
C ILE A 162 9.83 10.32 -4.68
N PHE A 163 10.04 11.63 -4.88
CA PHE A 163 9.09 12.65 -4.46
C PHE A 163 7.71 12.44 -5.10
N MET A 164 7.66 12.15 -6.40
CA MET A 164 6.41 11.88 -7.11
C MET A 164 5.69 10.64 -6.58
N LYS A 165 6.41 9.53 -6.32
CA LYS A 165 5.79 8.30 -5.77
C LYS A 165 5.26 8.54 -4.35
N LEU A 166 6.04 9.16 -3.48
CA LEU A 166 5.63 9.45 -2.10
C LEU A 166 4.50 10.47 -2.01
N SER A 167 4.48 11.50 -2.87
CA SER A 167 3.41 12.50 -2.89
C SER A 167 2.07 11.89 -3.30
N GLN A 168 2.08 11.01 -4.31
CA GLN A 168 0.88 10.26 -4.72
C GLN A 168 0.40 9.35 -3.59
N ALA A 169 1.30 8.55 -3.00
CA ALA A 169 0.97 7.66 -1.88
C ALA A 169 0.43 8.44 -0.67
N TYR A 170 1.02 9.59 -0.34
CA TYR A 170 0.58 10.44 0.75
C TYR A 170 -0.82 11.00 0.50
N SER A 171 -1.08 11.52 -0.70
CA SER A 171 -2.40 12.00 -1.10
C SER A 171 -3.46 10.91 -0.93
N VAL A 172 -3.23 9.73 -1.52
CA VAL A 172 -4.15 8.59 -1.42
C VAL A 172 -4.36 8.16 0.03
N SER A 173 -3.28 8.01 0.81
CA SER A 173 -3.38 7.58 2.21
C SER A 173 -4.10 8.58 3.11
N SER A 174 -3.99 9.88 2.82
CA SER A 174 -4.61 10.94 3.61
C SER A 174 -6.12 10.96 3.38
N ILE A 175 -6.56 10.80 2.13
CA ILE A 175 -7.98 10.72 1.78
C ILE A 175 -8.56 9.41 2.33
N ALA A 176 -7.87 8.27 2.16
CA ALA A 176 -8.34 6.96 2.64
C ALA A 176 -8.55 6.87 4.16
N VAL A 177 -7.76 7.61 4.95
CA VAL A 177 -7.92 7.66 6.42
C VAL A 177 -8.94 8.72 6.85
N LYS A 178 -9.03 9.85 6.14
CA LYS A 178 -9.92 10.95 6.52
C LYS A 178 -11.38 10.64 6.17
N ASP A 179 -11.58 10.08 4.99
CA ASP A 179 -12.91 9.85 4.41
C ASP A 179 -13.30 8.36 4.54
N GLU A 180 -12.50 7.53 5.22
CA GLU A 180 -12.70 6.07 5.38
C GLU A 180 -12.92 5.31 4.06
N ARG A 181 -12.34 5.79 2.95
CA ARG A 181 -12.58 5.24 1.60
C ARG A 181 -11.51 4.26 1.13
N ALA A 182 -11.92 3.28 0.34
CA ALA A 182 -11.05 2.36 -0.38
C ALA A 182 -10.76 2.88 -1.81
N PHE A 183 -9.62 3.53 -2.00
CA PHE A 183 -9.11 3.84 -3.35
C PHE A 183 -8.18 2.74 -3.83
N SER A 184 -8.25 2.36 -5.10
CA SER A 184 -7.21 1.50 -5.71
C SER A 184 -5.89 2.28 -5.82
N ALA A 185 -4.77 1.63 -5.48
CA ALA A 185 -3.42 2.20 -5.66
C ALA A 185 -2.87 1.97 -7.08
N PHE A 186 -3.37 0.97 -7.81
CA PHE A 186 -2.79 0.50 -9.07
C PHE A 186 -3.63 0.84 -10.30
N LEU A 187 -4.95 0.97 -10.14
CA LEU A 187 -5.80 1.46 -11.21
C LEU A 187 -5.55 2.95 -11.38
N SER A 188 -4.81 3.30 -12.43
CA SER A 188 -4.66 4.67 -12.91
C SER A 188 -5.99 5.11 -13.54
N GLY A 189 -6.99 5.32 -12.69
CA GLY A 189 -8.33 5.75 -13.05
C GLY A 189 -9.13 6.13 -11.80
N PRO A 190 -10.01 7.13 -11.89
CA PRO A 190 -10.87 7.57 -10.79
C PRO A 190 -12.04 6.59 -10.57
N LYS A 191 -11.76 5.29 -10.50
CA LYS A 191 -12.77 4.27 -10.17
C LYS A 191 -12.59 3.92 -8.70
N THR A 192 -13.47 4.49 -7.89
CA THR A 192 -13.59 4.19 -6.46
C THR A 192 -14.39 2.90 -6.35
N TYR A 193 -13.94 1.97 -5.50
CA TYR A 193 -14.81 0.88 -5.07
C TYR A 193 -16.05 1.48 -4.43
N ASN A 194 -17.23 1.11 -4.90
CA ASN A 194 -18.47 1.75 -4.48
C ASN A 194 -19.53 0.75 -4.00
N THR A 195 -19.21 -0.55 -3.96
CA THR A 195 -20.08 -1.56 -3.36
C THR A 195 -19.32 -2.76 -2.79
N ILE A 196 -19.98 -3.54 -1.93
CA ILE A 196 -19.49 -4.83 -1.43
C ILE A 196 -19.62 -5.88 -2.54
N ASP A 197 -18.64 -6.76 -2.66
CA ASP A 197 -18.68 -7.87 -3.62
C ASP A 197 -19.89 -8.79 -3.33
N GLU A 198 -20.70 -9.07 -4.35
CA GLU A 198 -21.91 -9.90 -4.25
C GLU A 198 -21.61 -11.29 -3.66
N ASP A 199 -20.43 -11.86 -3.96
CA ASP A 199 -20.03 -13.18 -3.46
C ASP A 199 -19.81 -13.18 -1.93
N HIS A 200 -19.41 -12.04 -1.36
CA HIS A 200 -19.19 -11.88 0.08
C HIS A 200 -20.39 -11.28 0.83
N THR A 201 -21.44 -10.89 0.10
CA THR A 201 -22.70 -10.38 0.66
C THR A 201 -23.49 -11.49 1.39
N HIS A 202 -23.28 -12.76 1.00
CA HIS A 202 -24.00 -13.92 1.53
C HIS A 202 -23.27 -14.69 2.64
N GLU A 203 -21.95 -14.54 2.77
CA GLU A 203 -21.15 -15.28 3.76
C GLU A 203 -21.45 -14.78 5.19
N ASN A 204 -21.44 -13.46 5.40
CA ASN A 204 -21.79 -12.85 6.69
C ASN A 204 -23.29 -12.97 7.00
N ARG A 205 -24.17 -12.87 6.01
CA ARG A 205 -25.62 -12.98 6.24
C ARG A 205 -26.01 -14.38 6.72
N VAL A 206 -25.32 -15.42 6.26
CA VAL A 206 -25.56 -16.79 6.73
C VAL A 206 -25.01 -16.98 8.15
N GLU A 207 -23.84 -16.43 8.49
CA GLU A 207 -23.30 -16.47 9.85
C GLU A 207 -24.18 -15.69 10.85
N GLU A 208 -24.60 -14.46 10.53
CA GLU A 208 -25.52 -13.65 11.35
C GLU A 208 -26.89 -14.32 11.51
N LEU A 209 -27.47 -14.86 10.44
CA LEU A 209 -28.73 -15.61 10.53
C LEU A 209 -28.57 -16.88 11.36
N THR A 210 -27.41 -17.56 11.34
CA THR A 210 -27.15 -18.72 12.20
C THR A 210 -26.94 -18.35 13.66
N GLU A 211 -26.28 -17.22 13.95
CA GLU A 211 -26.09 -16.75 15.33
C GLU A 211 -27.39 -16.24 15.93
N ASP A 212 -28.16 -15.43 15.20
CA ASP A 212 -29.48 -14.95 15.63
C ASP A 212 -30.48 -16.09 15.80
N SER A 213 -30.47 -17.10 14.91
CA SER A 213 -31.34 -18.27 15.07
C SER A 213 -30.90 -19.19 16.21
N ALA A 214 -29.60 -19.27 16.53
CA ALA A 214 -29.10 -19.98 17.69
C ALA A 214 -29.49 -19.27 19.01
N LEU A 215 -29.33 -17.95 19.09
CA LEU A 215 -29.74 -17.14 20.25
C LEU A 215 -31.25 -17.21 20.51
N ASN A 216 -32.06 -17.12 19.46
CA ASN A 216 -33.51 -17.24 19.57
C ASN A 216 -33.96 -18.65 19.98
N ALA A 217 -33.24 -19.70 19.55
CA ALA A 217 -33.52 -21.07 19.96
C ALA A 217 -33.17 -21.33 21.43
N GLU A 218 -32.08 -20.72 21.92
CA GLU A 218 -31.65 -20.82 23.32
C GLU A 218 -32.62 -20.06 24.26
N GLU A 219 -33.06 -18.85 23.89
CA GLU A 219 -34.09 -18.11 24.64
C GLU A 219 -35.45 -18.84 24.67
N ALA A 220 -35.82 -19.52 23.58
CA ALA A 220 -37.04 -20.32 23.54
C ALA A 220 -36.96 -21.54 24.46
N GLN A 221 -35.81 -22.20 24.57
CA GLN A 221 -35.61 -23.32 25.49
C GLN A 221 -35.67 -22.88 26.96
N ILE A 222 -35.06 -21.74 27.31
CA ILE A 222 -35.08 -21.21 28.68
C ILE A 222 -36.52 -20.89 29.12
N LYS A 223 -37.34 -20.30 28.23
CA LYS A 223 -38.76 -20.03 28.53
C LYS A 223 -39.59 -21.30 28.70
N VAL A 224 -39.33 -22.35 27.93
CA VAL A 224 -40.03 -23.63 28.08
C VAL A 224 -39.65 -24.29 29.41
N GLU A 225 -38.39 -24.22 29.81
CA GLU A 225 -37.91 -24.78 31.06
C GLU A 225 -38.45 -24.01 32.29
N GLU A 226 -38.56 -22.67 32.23
CA GLU A 226 -39.21 -21.87 33.27
C GLU A 226 -40.71 -22.20 33.42
N VAL A 227 -41.43 -22.39 32.31
CA VAL A 227 -42.86 -22.76 32.33
C VAL A 227 -43.08 -24.16 32.92
N ASP A 228 -42.22 -25.13 32.59
CA ASP A 228 -42.29 -26.48 33.16
C ASP A 228 -41.95 -26.53 34.65
N VAL A 229 -41.09 -25.63 35.13
CA VAL A 229 -40.78 -25.48 36.57
C VAL A 229 -41.95 -24.84 37.31
N GLU A 230 -42.60 -23.82 36.74
CA GLU A 230 -43.74 -23.14 37.36
C GLU A 230 -44.98 -24.06 37.48
N ILE A 231 -45.20 -24.93 36.49
CA ILE A 231 -46.28 -25.94 36.52
C ILE A 231 -46.03 -27.01 37.59
N LYS A 232 -44.77 -27.44 37.81
CA LYS A 232 -44.43 -28.43 38.86
C LYS A 232 -44.50 -27.87 40.28
N THR A 233 -44.49 -26.55 40.45
CA THR A 233 -44.52 -25.90 41.77
C THR A 233 -45.95 -25.54 42.23
N SER A 234 -46.93 -25.64 41.33
CA SER A 234 -48.36 -25.35 41.58
C SER A 234 -49.25 -26.58 41.79
N MET A 235 -48.66 -27.76 42.00
CA MET A 235 -49.33 -29.04 42.27
C MET A 235 -48.92 -29.58 43.65
#